data_AF-A0A172E717-F1
#
_entry.id   AF-A0A172E717-F1
#
_cell.length_a   1.000
_cell.length_b   1.000
_cell.length_c   1.000
_cell.angle_alpha   90.00
_cell.angle_beta   90.00
_cell.angle_gamma   90.00
#
_symmetry.space_group_name_H-M   'P 1'
#
loop_
_entity.id
_entity.type
_entity.pdbx_description
1 polymer ?
#
loop_
_entity_poly.entity_id
_entity_poly.type
_entity_poly.pdbx_seq_one_letter_code
_entity_poly.pdbx_strand_id
1 'polypeptide(L)'
;YAGTECDFTGTFPSELGTVSSLSQLFLFRNRLDGTIPSELAELQDLSILEIWENNFTGIIPPLVCQLTFSDLTRLIADCENCPTAGFCCGSCVG
;
A
#
# COMPACT_ATOMS: atom_id res chain seq x y z
N TYR A 1 10.11 15.36 -12.11
CA TYR A 1 8.74 14.86 -12.29
C TYR A 1 7.91 15.40 -11.13
N ALA A 2 7.21 16.51 -11.35
CA ALA A 2 6.31 17.14 -10.38
C ALA A 2 4.91 17.08 -11.01
N GLY A 3 4.02 16.27 -10.45
CA GLY A 3 2.70 16.07 -11.07
C GLY A 3 1.85 14.89 -10.57
N THR A 4 2.13 14.31 -9.40
CA THR A 4 1.28 13.27 -8.79
C THR A 4 0.65 13.69 -7.45
N GLU A 5 0.82 14.95 -7.06
CA GLU A 5 0.26 15.53 -5.83
C GLU A 5 -1.20 15.91 -6.07
N CYS A 6 -2.09 14.93 -5.92
CA CYS A 6 -3.49 15.21 -5.64
C CYS A 6 -3.62 15.37 -4.11
N ASP A 7 -4.44 16.28 -3.61
CA ASP A 7 -4.69 16.36 -2.16
C ASP A 7 -5.69 15.26 -1.73
N PHE A 8 -5.45 13.99 -2.12
CA PHE A 8 -6.35 12.90 -1.72
C PHE A 8 -6.27 12.68 -0.20
N THR A 9 -7.44 12.62 0.43
CA THR A 9 -7.60 12.47 1.88
C THR A 9 -8.54 11.31 2.19
N GLY A 10 -8.43 10.74 3.39
CA GLY A 10 -9.25 9.65 3.86
C GLY A 10 -8.58 8.28 3.69
N THR A 11 -9.32 7.23 3.98
CA THR A 11 -8.79 5.87 3.99
C THR A 11 -8.80 5.23 2.60
N PHE A 12 -7.94 4.22 2.41
CA PHE A 12 -8.04 3.35 1.23
C PHE A 12 -9.44 2.72 1.14
N PRO A 13 -10.14 2.79 -0.02
CA PRO A 13 -11.40 2.11 -0.20
C PRO A 13 -11.17 0.60 -0.33
N SER A 14 -11.95 -0.21 0.39
CA SER A 14 -11.85 -1.68 0.31
C SER A 14 -12.27 -2.20 -1.06
N GLU A 15 -13.11 -1.45 -1.78
CA GLU A 15 -13.56 -1.74 -3.14
C GLU A 15 -12.40 -1.77 -4.15
N LEU A 16 -11.24 -1.19 -3.81
CA LEU A 16 -10.08 -1.20 -4.69
C LEU A 16 -9.58 -2.62 -4.97
N GLY A 17 -9.77 -3.56 -4.03
CA GLY A 17 -9.46 -4.98 -4.21
C GLY A 17 -10.24 -5.65 -5.34
N THR A 18 -11.36 -5.07 -5.77
CA THR A 18 -12.21 -5.63 -6.83
C THR A 18 -11.73 -5.30 -8.25
N VAL A 19 -10.76 -4.41 -8.40
CA VAL A 19 -10.23 -3.97 -9.70
C VAL A 19 -9.12 -4.92 -10.15
N SER A 20 -9.49 -6.15 -10.52
CA SER A 20 -8.55 -7.24 -10.79
C SER A 20 -7.50 -6.94 -11.88
N SER A 21 -7.79 -6.04 -12.81
CA SER A 21 -6.88 -5.65 -13.89
C SER A 21 -5.84 -4.57 -13.52
N LEU A 22 -5.85 -4.10 -12.26
CA LEU A 22 -4.95 -3.05 -11.81
C LEU A 22 -3.52 -3.58 -11.66
N SER A 23 -2.62 -3.12 -12.52
CA SER A 23 -1.23 -3.58 -12.54
C SER A 23 -0.23 -2.67 -11.84
N GLN A 24 -0.54 -1.37 -11.76
CA GLN A 24 0.32 -0.38 -11.12
C GLN A 24 -0.54 0.64 -10.39
N LEU A 25 -0.18 0.93 -9.14
CA LEU A 25 -0.84 1.92 -8.31
C LEU A 25 0.18 2.86 -7.70
N PHE A 26 0.05 4.15 -8.05
CA PHE A 26 0.88 5.23 -7.53
C PHE A 26 -0.01 6.23 -6.81
N LEU A 27 0.04 6.23 -5.47
CA LEU A 27 -0.66 7.18 -4.60
C LEU A 27 0.30 7.82 -3.60
N PHE A 28 1.60 7.80 -3.89
CA PHE A 28 2.59 8.46 -3.06
C PHE A 28 2.38 9.99 -3.04
N ARG A 29 2.82 10.68 -1.98
CA ARG A 29 2.65 12.14 -1.81
C ARG A 29 1.20 12.61 -1.79
N ASN A 30 0.38 11.92 -0.99
CA ASN A 30 -1.01 12.31 -0.73
C ASN A 30 -1.23 12.48 0.78
N ARG A 31 -2.48 12.65 1.22
CA ARG A 31 -2.86 12.78 2.64
C ARG A 31 -3.80 11.65 3.05
N LEU A 32 -3.63 10.47 2.46
CA LEU A 32 -4.40 9.29 2.80
C LEU A 32 -4.02 8.81 4.20
N ASP A 33 -4.99 8.34 4.98
CA ASP A 33 -4.79 7.95 6.38
C ASP A 33 -5.42 6.59 6.72
N GLY A 34 -5.28 6.16 7.98
CA GLY A 34 -5.78 4.87 8.44
C GLY A 34 -4.81 3.72 8.15
N THR A 35 -5.32 2.51 7.96
CA THR A 35 -4.51 1.30 7.75
C THR A 35 -4.56 0.86 6.28
N ILE A 36 -3.50 0.20 5.81
CA ILE A 36 -3.49 -0.45 4.50
C ILE A 36 -4.47 -1.64 4.54
N PRO A 37 -5.48 -1.71 3.65
CA PRO A 37 -6.45 -2.81 3.66
C PRO A 37 -5.82 -4.10 3.12
N SER A 38 -6.24 -5.24 3.69
CA SER A 38 -5.85 -6.57 3.22
C SER A 38 -6.36 -6.89 1.83
N GLU A 39 -7.43 -6.22 1.40
CA GLU A 39 -8.12 -6.35 0.13
C GLU A 39 -7.22 -5.99 -1.06
N LEU A 40 -6.13 -5.24 -0.84
CA LEU A 40 -5.09 -5.06 -1.86
C LEU A 40 -4.42 -6.38 -2.27
N ALA A 41 -4.50 -7.41 -1.42
CA ALA A 41 -4.06 -8.77 -1.75
C ALA A 41 -4.93 -9.45 -2.82
N GLU A 42 -6.12 -8.92 -3.13
CA GLU A 42 -7.02 -9.45 -4.15
C GLU A 42 -6.65 -8.97 -5.57
N LEU A 43 -5.75 -8.00 -5.67
CA LEU A 43 -5.27 -7.46 -6.95
C LEU A 43 -4.18 -8.35 -7.55
N GLN A 44 -4.64 -9.41 -8.22
CA GLN A 44 -3.76 -10.47 -8.74
C GLN A 44 -2.76 -9.98 -9.80
N ASP A 45 -3.11 -8.96 -10.58
CA ASP A 45 -2.23 -8.41 -11.61
C ASP A 45 -1.30 -7.28 -11.09
N LEU A 46 -1.38 -6.93 -9.80
CA LEU A 46 -0.66 -5.79 -9.24
C LEU A 46 0.84 -6.09 -9.14
N SER A 47 1.62 -5.33 -9.90
CA SER A 47 3.08 -5.46 -9.98
C SER A 47 3.82 -4.34 -9.23
N ILE A 48 3.22 -3.15 -9.13
CA ILE A 48 3.82 -1.98 -8.48
C ILE A 48 2.79 -1.31 -7.57
N LEU A 49 3.17 -1.12 -6.31
CA LEU A 49 2.40 -0.36 -5.33
C LEU A 49 3.31 0.66 -4.64
N GLU A 50 3.10 1.94 -4.94
CA GLU A 50 3.79 3.05 -4.30
C GLU A 50 2.79 3.97 -3.60
N ILE A 51 2.79 3.94 -2.27
CA ILE A 51 1.84 4.67 -1.42
C ILE A 51 2.56 5.47 -0.31
N TRP A 52 3.87 5.70 -0.47
CA TRP A 52 4.73 6.43 0.48
C TRP A 52 4.46 7.94 0.52
N GLU A 53 4.89 8.65 1.57
CA GLU A 53 4.54 10.07 1.78
C GLU A 53 2.99 10.28 1.83
N ASN A 54 2.33 9.54 2.72
CA ASN A 54 0.95 9.62 3.18
C ASN A 54 0.91 9.62 4.74
N ASN A 55 -0.28 9.47 5.31
CA ASN A 55 -0.52 9.39 6.76
C ASN A 55 -0.98 7.98 7.19
N PHE A 56 -0.54 6.92 6.50
CA PHE A 56 -0.90 5.55 6.89
C PHE A 56 -0.29 5.19 8.25
N THR A 57 -1.02 4.35 8.98
CA THR A 57 -0.69 3.88 10.32
C THR A 57 -0.81 2.36 10.38
N GLY A 58 -0.16 1.75 11.38
CA GLY A 58 -0.18 0.31 11.58
C GLY A 58 0.90 -0.43 10.78
N ILE A 59 0.55 -1.58 10.21
CA ILE A 59 1.47 -2.51 9.53
C ILE A 59 0.96 -2.84 8.12
N ILE A 60 1.87 -3.26 7.22
CA ILE A 60 1.46 -3.86 5.94
C ILE A 60 0.78 -5.20 6.25
N PRO A 61 -0.45 -5.46 5.78
CA PRO A 61 -1.10 -6.75 5.98
C PRO A 61 -0.22 -7.88 5.43
N PRO A 62 -0.04 -9.00 6.17
CA PRO A 62 0.74 -10.14 5.69
C PRO A 62 0.29 -10.69 4.34
N LEU A 63 -1.02 -10.58 4.04
CA LEU A 63 -1.60 -10.97 2.75
C LEU A 63 -1.09 -10.10 1.59
N VAL A 64 -0.93 -8.79 1.80
CA VAL A 64 -0.35 -7.88 0.81
C VAL A 64 1.13 -8.19 0.62
N CYS A 65 1.82 -8.59 1.70
CA CYS A 65 3.17 -9.10 1.58
C CYS A 65 3.24 -10.42 0.81
N GLN A 66 2.25 -11.30 0.89
CA GLN A 66 2.23 -12.54 0.09
C GLN A 66 2.20 -12.26 -1.42
N LEU A 67 1.60 -11.15 -1.87
CA LEU A 67 1.67 -10.75 -3.29
C LEU A 67 3.10 -10.46 -3.78
N THR A 68 3.99 -9.95 -2.91
CA THR A 68 5.41 -9.76 -3.26
C THR A 68 6.15 -11.06 -3.56
N PHE A 69 5.61 -12.21 -3.15
CA PHE A 69 6.19 -13.52 -3.44
C PHE A 69 5.67 -14.13 -4.75
N SER A 70 4.59 -13.61 -5.32
CA SER A 70 3.99 -14.16 -6.54
C SER A 70 4.33 -13.31 -7.77
N ASP A 71 4.10 -12.00 -7.74
CA ASP A 71 4.29 -11.11 -8.91
C ASP A 71 4.62 -9.63 -8.59
N LEU A 72 4.46 -9.20 -7.33
CA LEU A 72 4.63 -7.79 -6.97
C LEU A 72 6.12 -7.42 -6.88
N THR A 73 6.61 -6.69 -7.87
CA THR A 73 8.04 -6.38 -8.06
C THR A 73 8.50 -5.23 -7.16
N ARG A 74 7.57 -4.36 -6.74
CA ARG A 74 7.89 -3.15 -5.98
C ARG A 74 6.75 -2.72 -5.07
N LEU A 75 7.04 -2.67 -3.77
CA LEU A 75 6.15 -2.18 -2.73
C LEU A 75 6.87 -1.11 -1.91
N ILE A 76 6.34 0.12 -1.90
CA ILE A 76 6.85 1.21 -1.06
C ILE A 76 5.68 1.87 -0.36
N ALA A 77 5.67 1.81 0.97
CA ALA A 77 4.66 2.40 1.82
C ALA A 77 5.34 3.06 3.02
N ASP A 78 4.80 4.18 3.47
CA ASP A 78 5.13 4.77 4.76
C ASP A 78 4.08 4.38 5.78
N CYS A 79 4.51 3.98 6.97
CA CYS A 79 3.60 3.73 8.08
C CYS A 79 4.17 4.36 9.32
N GLU A 80 3.53 5.44 9.77
CA GLU A 80 3.84 6.06 11.04
C GLU A 80 3.04 5.37 12.19
N ASN A 81 3.50 5.51 13.43
CA ASN A 81 2.78 5.05 14.63
C ASN A 81 2.36 3.57 14.64
N CYS A 82 3.26 2.72 14.19
CA CYS A 82 3.15 1.27 14.28
C CYS A 82 3.05 0.79 15.75
N PRO A 83 2.05 -0.03 16.11
CA PRO A 83 1.73 -0.39 17.50
C PRO A 83 2.77 -1.32 18.16
N THR A 84 3.63 -1.96 17.37
CA THR A 84 4.69 -2.87 17.85
C THR A 84 6.01 -2.55 17.14
N ALA A 85 7.05 -2.22 17.92
CA ALA A 85 8.35 -1.72 17.45
C ALA A 85 9.18 -2.68 16.55
N GLY A 86 8.59 -3.74 15.98
CA GLY A 86 9.29 -4.74 15.16
C GLY A 86 8.58 -5.19 13.88
N PHE A 87 7.34 -4.75 13.61
CA PHE A 87 6.58 -5.12 12.40
C PHE A 87 6.15 -3.91 11.57
N CYS A 88 6.84 -2.79 11.73
CA CYS A 88 6.51 -1.56 11.03
C CYS A 88 6.85 -1.68 9.55
N CYS A 89 6.05 -1.01 8.71
CA CYS A 89 6.21 -1.02 7.27
C CYS A 89 7.65 -0.71 6.85
N GLY A 90 8.15 -1.48 5.90
CA GLY A 90 9.48 -1.22 5.33
C GLY A 90 10.02 -2.35 4.49
N SER A 91 9.57 -3.59 4.69
CA SER A 91 9.87 -4.68 3.76
C SER A 91 9.01 -5.90 4.08
N CYS A 92 8.43 -6.50 3.04
CA CYS A 92 7.97 -7.87 3.10
C CYS A 92 9.21 -8.76 3.01
N VAL A 93 9.84 -9.03 4.15
CA VAL A 93 11.03 -9.89 4.19
C VAL A 93 10.54 -11.35 4.18
N GLY A 94 11.02 -12.11 3.19
CA GLY A 94 10.88 -13.57 3.11
C GLY A 94 11.75 -14.31 4.12
#